data_AF-A0A1G7BUT5-F1
#
_entry.id   AF-A0A1G7BUT5-F1
#
_cell.length_a   1.000
_cell.length_b   1.000
_cell.length_c   1.000
_cell.angle_alpha   90.00
_cell.angle_beta   90.00
_cell.angle_gamma   90.00
#
_symmetry.space_group_name_H-M   'P 1'
#
loop_
_entity.id
_entity.type
_entity.pdbx_description
1 polymer ?
#
loop_
_entity_poly.entity_id
_entity_poly.type
_entity_poly.pdbx_seq_one_letter_code
_entity_poly.pdbx_strand_id
1 'polypeptide(L)'
;MTALKKLPIGIQTFEKIRADHAYLYVDKTALIHQLVTEGEYYFLARPRRFGKSLLVSTLQALFEGRKELFSGLAIEPVWDWNTRYPVIKISFGGVARDLLEMKSLVAAILRSNQQRLGIECHETPSGGVWLKELIEQTRQKYGQKVVILVDEYDKLIVDNLDQPDVASQGREVLRDLYTTIKDSDEHVKFAFLTGVSKFSKVSV
;
A
#
# COMPACT_ATOMS: atom_id res chain seq x y z
N MET A 1 2.92 -35.28 18.11
CA MET A 1 2.44 -34.88 16.78
C MET A 1 2.31 -33.38 16.76
N THR A 2 3.06 -32.68 15.92
CA THR A 2 2.87 -31.24 15.69
C THR A 2 1.48 -31.04 15.08
N ALA A 3 0.61 -30.28 15.74
CA ALA A 3 -0.71 -29.97 15.21
C ALA A 3 -0.55 -29.29 13.84
N LEU A 4 -1.31 -29.76 12.84
CA LEU A 4 -1.30 -29.17 11.50
C LEU A 4 -1.77 -27.71 11.59
N LYS A 5 -0.97 -26.80 11.01
CA LYS A 5 -1.33 -25.38 10.94
C LYS A 5 -2.53 -25.19 10.02
N LYS A 6 -3.41 -24.26 10.37
CA LYS A 6 -4.60 -23.89 9.58
C LYS A 6 -4.18 -23.20 8.29
N LEU A 7 -4.93 -23.39 7.22
CA LEU A 7 -4.74 -22.60 6.00
C LEU A 7 -5.35 -21.19 6.20
N PRO A 8 -4.66 -20.10 5.82
CA PRO A 8 -5.15 -18.73 6.02
C PRO A 8 -6.19 -18.32 4.95
N ILE A 9 -7.28 -19.10 4.82
CA ILE A 9 -8.31 -18.86 3.81
C ILE A 9 -9.05 -17.55 4.13
N GLY A 10 -9.03 -16.60 3.21
CA GLY A 10 -9.66 -15.28 3.37
C GLY A 10 -8.88 -14.31 4.26
N ILE A 11 -7.73 -14.70 4.82
CA ILE A 11 -6.90 -13.83 5.66
C ILE A 11 -5.86 -13.15 4.79
N GLN A 12 -5.91 -11.82 4.76
CA GLN A 12 -5.00 -10.99 3.97
C GLN A 12 -4.03 -10.19 4.84
N THR A 13 -4.17 -10.25 6.15
CA THR A 13 -3.31 -9.53 7.10
C THR A 13 -2.14 -10.42 7.51
N PHE A 14 -0.92 -9.95 7.25
CA PHE A 14 0.29 -10.68 7.61
C PHE A 14 0.39 -10.92 9.11
N GLU A 15 0.08 -9.90 9.92
CA GLU A 15 0.04 -9.98 11.38
C GLU A 15 -0.88 -11.10 11.88
N LYS A 16 -2.12 -11.20 11.37
CA LYS A 16 -3.05 -12.28 11.76
C LYS A 16 -2.52 -13.68 11.43
N ILE A 17 -1.76 -13.82 10.35
CA ILE A 17 -1.16 -15.11 9.97
C ILE A 17 0.00 -15.47 10.91
N ARG A 18 0.70 -14.46 11.45
CA ARG A 18 1.96 -14.63 12.18
C ARG A 18 1.82 -14.62 13.70
N ALA A 19 0.97 -13.74 14.26
CA ALA A 19 0.87 -13.47 15.70
C ALA A 19 0.63 -14.72 16.57
N ASP A 20 -0.25 -15.63 16.12
CA ASP A 20 -0.62 -16.82 16.90
C ASP A 20 0.07 -18.11 16.41
N HIS A 21 0.92 -18.02 15.37
CA HIS A 21 1.48 -19.16 14.62
C HIS A 21 0.47 -20.25 14.19
N ALA A 22 -0.82 -19.96 14.28
CA ALA A 22 -1.92 -20.88 14.02
C ALA A 22 -2.09 -21.16 12.52
N TYR A 23 -1.57 -20.28 11.66
CA TYR A 23 -1.71 -20.36 10.22
C TYR A 23 -0.41 -20.77 9.53
N LEU A 24 -0.54 -21.52 8.44
CA LEU A 24 0.55 -21.83 7.53
C LEU A 24 0.91 -20.57 6.73
N TYR A 25 2.18 -20.15 6.80
CA TYR A 25 2.75 -19.10 5.97
C TYR A 25 3.87 -19.69 5.11
N VAL A 26 3.78 -19.50 3.79
CA VAL A 26 4.84 -19.90 2.87
C VAL A 26 5.83 -18.75 2.77
N ASP A 27 7.03 -18.96 3.29
CA ASP A 27 8.06 -17.93 3.35
C ASP A 27 8.58 -17.58 1.96
N LYS A 28 8.43 -16.30 1.59
CA LYS A 28 9.02 -15.67 0.40
C LYS A 28 9.79 -14.41 0.75
N THR A 29 10.15 -14.25 2.02
CA THR A 29 10.75 -13.01 2.53
C THR A 29 12.15 -12.76 2.00
N ALA A 30 12.87 -13.80 1.54
CA ALA A 30 14.11 -13.64 0.78
C ALA A 30 13.91 -12.85 -0.53
N LEU A 31 12.82 -13.11 -1.25
CA LEU A 31 12.46 -12.35 -2.47
C LEU A 31 12.02 -10.93 -2.12
N ILE A 32 11.36 -10.75 -0.97
CA ILE A 32 11.00 -9.41 -0.48
C ILE A 32 12.26 -8.61 -0.18
N HIS A 33 13.27 -9.22 0.44
CA HIS A 33 14.55 -8.57 0.71
C HIS A 33 15.23 -8.08 -0.59
N GLN A 34 15.29 -8.93 -1.62
CA GLN A 34 15.80 -8.52 -2.94
C GLN A 34 14.99 -7.34 -3.50
N LEU A 35 13.67 -7.46 -3.48
CA LEU A 35 12.77 -6.44 -4.02
C LEU A 35 12.99 -5.06 -3.36
N VAL A 36 13.09 -5.00 -2.03
CA VAL A 36 13.27 -3.72 -1.31
C VAL A 36 14.70 -3.17 -1.31
N THR A 37 15.68 -3.95 -1.76
CA THR A 37 17.09 -3.53 -1.84
C THR A 37 17.52 -3.14 -3.26
N GLU A 38 16.93 -3.74 -4.29
CA GLU A 38 17.32 -3.53 -5.69
C GLU A 38 16.56 -2.39 -6.38
N GLY A 39 15.43 -1.94 -5.82
CA GLY A 39 14.59 -0.94 -6.46
C GLY A 39 13.70 -0.15 -5.52
N GLU A 40 13.21 0.97 -6.01
CA GLU A 40 12.38 1.90 -5.24
C GLU A 40 10.92 1.88 -5.68
N TYR A 41 10.64 1.72 -6.98
CA TYR A 41 9.29 1.77 -7.54
C TYR A 41 8.91 0.45 -8.19
N TYR A 42 7.85 -0.17 -7.68
CA TYR A 42 7.35 -1.44 -8.18
C TYR A 42 5.88 -1.39 -8.52
N PHE A 43 5.55 -2.06 -9.62
CA PHE A 43 4.19 -2.28 -10.07
C PHE A 43 3.94 -3.78 -10.26
N LEU A 44 2.92 -4.31 -9.58
CA LEU A 44 2.54 -5.72 -9.66
C LEU A 44 1.07 -5.88 -10.11
N ALA A 45 0.86 -6.10 -11.41
CA ALA A 45 -0.43 -6.54 -11.92
C ALA A 45 -0.54 -8.07 -11.86
N ARG A 46 -1.61 -8.58 -11.22
CA ARG A 46 -1.91 -10.01 -11.18
C ARG A 46 -3.40 -10.26 -10.90
N PRO A 47 -3.95 -11.45 -11.23
CA PRO A 47 -5.37 -11.74 -11.02
C PRO A 47 -5.82 -11.65 -9.54
N ARG A 48 -7.13 -11.53 -9.31
CA ARG A 48 -7.72 -11.48 -7.96
C ARG A 48 -7.42 -12.77 -7.18
N ARG A 49 -7.25 -12.66 -5.86
CA ARG A 49 -6.93 -13.77 -4.92
C ARG A 49 -5.53 -14.36 -5.02
N PHE A 50 -4.61 -13.70 -5.73
CA PHE A 50 -3.21 -14.14 -5.81
C PHE A 50 -2.31 -13.60 -4.68
N GLY A 51 -2.87 -13.16 -3.54
CA GLY A 51 -2.06 -12.76 -2.38
C GLY A 51 -1.38 -11.39 -2.46
N LYS A 52 -1.87 -10.49 -3.34
CA LYS A 52 -1.41 -9.08 -3.43
C LYS A 52 -1.51 -8.34 -2.11
N SER A 53 -2.71 -8.33 -1.52
CA SER A 53 -2.99 -7.65 -0.26
C SER A 53 -2.17 -8.22 0.91
N LEU A 54 -1.90 -9.54 0.89
CA LEU A 54 -0.99 -10.16 1.85
C LEU A 54 0.43 -9.64 1.69
N LEU A 55 0.95 -9.55 0.46
CA LEU A 55 2.27 -8.98 0.20
C LEU A 55 2.36 -7.52 0.66
N VAL A 56 1.35 -6.70 0.35
CA VAL A 56 1.25 -5.31 0.84
C VAL A 56 1.27 -5.27 2.38
N SER A 57 0.53 -6.15 3.04
CA SER A 57 0.53 -6.25 4.49
C SER A 57 1.88 -6.71 5.07
N THR A 58 2.60 -7.59 4.37
CA THR A 58 3.94 -8.03 4.77
C THR A 58 4.95 -6.90 4.61
N LEU A 59 4.92 -6.16 3.49
CA LEU A 59 5.78 -5.00 3.26
C LEU A 59 5.54 -3.91 4.32
N GLN A 60 4.28 -3.64 4.65
CA GLN A 60 3.94 -2.70 5.72
C GLN A 60 4.60 -3.11 7.05
N ALA A 61 4.44 -4.37 7.47
CA ALA A 61 5.04 -4.86 8.71
C ALA A 61 6.57 -4.82 8.69
N LEU A 62 7.19 -5.09 7.55
CA LEU A 62 8.64 -5.05 7.37
C LEU A 62 9.18 -3.63 7.58
N PHE A 63 8.63 -2.66 6.84
CA PHE A 63 9.08 -1.27 6.90
C PHE A 63 8.76 -0.58 8.23
N GLU A 64 7.66 -0.96 8.89
CA GLU A 64 7.35 -0.52 10.25
C GLU A 64 8.25 -1.16 11.33
N GLY A 65 9.09 -2.14 10.96
CA GLY A 65 10.04 -2.81 11.86
C GLY A 65 9.39 -3.76 12.87
N ARG A 66 8.29 -4.42 12.49
CA ARG A 66 7.56 -5.39 13.33
C ARG A 66 8.27 -6.74 13.38
N LYS A 67 9.49 -6.76 13.94
CA LYS A 67 10.43 -7.90 13.96
C LYS A 67 9.78 -9.19 14.45
N GLU A 68 8.94 -9.11 15.48
CA GLU A 68 8.22 -10.23 16.07
C GLU A 68 7.42 -11.04 15.05
N LEU A 69 6.89 -10.39 14.00
CA LEU A 69 6.14 -11.07 12.95
C LEU A 69 7.04 -11.86 11.99
N PHE A 70 8.33 -11.58 11.96
CA PHE A 70 9.29 -12.18 11.03
C PHE A 70 10.14 -13.30 11.64
N SER A 71 9.91 -13.66 12.91
CA SER A 71 10.68 -14.71 13.57
C SER A 71 10.68 -16.05 12.80
N GLY A 72 11.87 -16.57 12.50
CA GLY A 72 12.08 -17.80 11.73
C GLY A 72 11.83 -17.67 10.23
N LEU A 73 11.70 -16.46 9.68
CA LEU A 73 11.62 -16.21 8.24
C LEU A 73 12.99 -15.79 7.68
N ALA A 74 13.24 -16.05 6.41
CA ALA A 74 14.52 -15.83 5.75
C ALA A 74 15.04 -14.38 5.83
N ILE A 75 14.14 -13.39 5.94
CA ILE A 75 14.51 -11.97 6.06
C ILE A 75 14.95 -11.55 7.46
N GLU A 76 14.62 -12.31 8.51
CA GLU A 76 14.90 -11.95 9.90
C GLU A 76 16.36 -11.59 10.17
N PRO A 77 17.37 -12.40 9.76
CA PRO A 77 18.76 -12.10 10.08
C PRO A 77 19.39 -11.02 9.19
N VAL A 78 18.77 -10.67 8.06
CA VAL A 78 19.36 -9.78 7.05
C VAL A 78 18.77 -8.36 7.06
N TRP A 79 17.58 -8.18 7.62
CA TRP A 79 16.94 -6.88 7.71
C TRP A 79 17.44 -6.08 8.91
N ASP A 80 17.70 -4.78 8.72
CA ASP A 80 18.02 -3.86 9.81
C ASP A 80 16.74 -3.43 10.55
N TRP A 81 16.47 -4.10 11.68
CA TRP A 81 15.31 -3.83 12.53
C TRP A 81 15.40 -2.54 13.36
N ASN A 82 16.57 -1.88 13.41
CA ASN A 82 16.71 -0.59 14.08
C ASN A 82 16.19 0.56 13.21
N THR A 83 16.20 0.38 11.90
CA THR A 83 15.67 1.35 10.95
C THR A 83 14.19 1.08 10.70
N ARG A 84 13.36 2.11 10.92
CA ARG A 84 11.91 2.08 10.67
C ARG A 84 11.54 3.20 9.73
N TYR A 85 10.58 2.92 8.85
CA TYR A 85 10.07 3.89 7.90
C TYR A 85 8.58 4.12 8.14
N PRO A 86 8.11 5.39 8.11
CA PRO A 86 6.69 5.65 8.12
C PRO A 86 6.08 5.15 6.80
N VAL A 87 5.00 4.38 6.91
CA VAL A 87 4.29 3.81 5.77
C VAL A 87 3.01 4.61 5.55
N ILE A 88 2.74 5.07 4.33
CA ILE A 88 1.42 5.51 3.86
C ILE A 88 0.80 4.36 3.07
N LYS A 89 -0.39 3.92 3.47
CA LYS A 89 -1.10 2.82 2.82
C LYS A 89 -2.39 3.31 2.18
N ILE A 90 -2.49 3.19 0.87
CA ILE A 90 -3.66 3.54 0.08
C ILE A 90 -4.31 2.23 -0.35
N SER A 91 -5.52 1.96 0.12
CA SER A 91 -6.28 0.78 -0.27
C SER A 91 -7.69 1.23 -0.61
N PHE A 92 -8.09 1.05 -1.86
CA PHE A 92 -9.43 1.42 -2.29
C PHE A 92 -10.41 0.36 -1.80
N GLY A 93 -10.95 0.54 -0.59
CA GLY A 93 -12.07 -0.25 -0.07
C GLY A 93 -13.41 0.31 -0.55
N GLY A 94 -14.46 -0.51 -0.58
CA GLY A 94 -15.81 -0.06 -0.96
C GLY A 94 -16.01 0.10 -2.47
N VAL A 95 -17.15 0.69 -2.84
CA VAL A 95 -17.56 0.97 -4.23
C VAL A 95 -17.84 2.47 -4.32
N ALA A 96 -17.32 3.14 -5.34
CA ALA A 96 -17.59 4.53 -5.64
C ALA A 96 -18.04 4.64 -7.10
N ARG A 97 -19.27 5.13 -7.33
CA ARG A 97 -19.96 5.16 -8.62
C ARG A 97 -20.10 6.57 -9.21
N ASP A 98 -19.59 7.60 -8.54
CA ASP A 98 -19.50 8.95 -9.07
C ASP A 98 -18.24 9.70 -8.55
N LEU A 99 -17.96 10.88 -9.12
CA LEU A 99 -16.79 11.68 -8.76
C LEU A 99 -16.79 12.14 -7.29
N LEU A 100 -17.96 12.41 -6.71
CA LEU A 100 -18.06 12.86 -5.33
C LEU A 100 -17.69 11.72 -4.38
N GLU A 101 -18.27 10.53 -4.59
CA GLU A 101 -17.95 9.32 -3.84
C GLU A 101 -16.46 8.95 -3.96
N MET A 102 -15.88 9.08 -5.15
CA MET A 102 -14.45 8.83 -5.38
C MET A 102 -13.57 9.78 -4.56
N LYS A 103 -13.88 11.08 -4.57
CA LYS A 103 -13.16 12.08 -3.77
C LYS A 103 -13.33 11.83 -2.27
N SER A 104 -14.54 11.50 -1.83
CA SER A 104 -14.81 11.14 -0.43
C SER A 104 -14.06 9.88 0.01
N LEU A 105 -13.96 8.87 -0.86
CA LEU A 105 -13.18 7.67 -0.61
C LEU A 105 -11.69 7.98 -0.45
N VAL A 106 -11.12 8.78 -1.36
CA VAL A 106 -9.72 9.23 -1.26
C VAL A 106 -9.49 10.02 0.02
N ALA A 107 -10.36 10.97 0.34
CA ALA A 107 -10.30 11.74 1.57
C ALA A 107 -10.31 10.85 2.82
N ALA A 108 -11.19 9.84 2.87
CA ALA A 108 -11.24 8.89 3.98
C ALA A 108 -9.94 8.08 4.13
N ILE A 109 -9.34 7.65 3.01
CA ILE A 109 -8.06 6.93 3.01
C ILE A 109 -6.93 7.83 3.54
N LEU A 110 -6.84 9.08 3.07
CA LEU A 110 -5.80 10.01 3.51
C LEU A 110 -5.96 10.38 4.99
N ARG A 111 -7.19 10.65 5.44
CA ARG A 111 -7.50 10.90 6.85
C ARG A 111 -7.13 9.71 7.75
N SER A 112 -7.38 8.49 7.30
CA SER A 112 -6.98 7.28 8.05
C SER A 112 -5.45 7.19 8.22
N ASN A 113 -4.69 7.55 7.19
CA ASN A 113 -3.23 7.60 7.28
C ASN A 113 -2.75 8.72 8.21
N GLN A 114 -3.33 9.90 8.13
CA GLN A 114 -3.05 10.99 9.07
C GLN A 114 -3.24 10.56 10.51
N GLN A 115 -4.38 9.95 10.83
CA GLN A 115 -4.66 9.48 12.19
C GLN A 115 -3.65 8.43 12.65
N ARG A 116 -3.35 7.43 11.80
CA ARG A 116 -2.39 6.37 12.15
C ARG A 116 -0.96 6.88 12.32
N LEU A 117 -0.55 7.86 11.53
CA LEU A 117 0.78 8.47 11.59
C LEU A 117 0.84 9.67 12.56
N GLY A 118 -0.30 10.09 13.12
CA GLY A 118 -0.44 11.29 13.94
C GLY A 118 0.03 12.56 13.21
N ILE A 119 -0.36 12.72 11.95
CA ILE A 119 0.00 13.86 11.10
C ILE A 119 -1.22 14.78 10.94
N GLU A 120 -1.00 16.07 11.15
CA GLU A 120 -1.98 17.09 10.84
C GLU A 120 -1.70 17.64 9.43
N CYS A 121 -2.74 17.67 8.60
CA CYS A 121 -2.74 18.20 7.23
C CYS A 121 -4.02 18.99 7.03
N HIS A 122 -4.00 19.91 6.07
CA HIS A 122 -5.18 20.66 5.68
C HIS A 122 -6.06 19.79 4.79
N GLU A 123 -7.30 19.55 5.20
CA GLU A 123 -8.24 18.82 4.36
C GLU A 123 -8.59 19.64 3.12
N THR A 124 -8.37 19.05 1.94
CA THR A 124 -8.67 19.70 0.65
C THR A 124 -9.40 18.75 -0.29
N PRO A 125 -10.27 19.26 -1.19
CA PRO A 125 -10.94 18.44 -2.20
C PRO A 125 -9.99 17.81 -3.24
N SER A 126 -8.74 18.26 -3.35
CA SER A 126 -7.73 17.66 -4.22
C SER A 126 -6.95 16.59 -3.47
N GLY A 127 -7.16 15.33 -3.87
CA GLY A 127 -6.48 14.19 -3.26
C GLY A 127 -4.96 14.25 -3.42
N GLY A 128 -4.47 14.72 -4.58
CA GLY A 128 -3.05 14.91 -4.85
C GLY A 128 -2.42 15.93 -3.91
N VAL A 129 -2.98 17.13 -3.79
CA VAL A 129 -2.45 18.17 -2.88
C VAL A 129 -2.41 17.67 -1.43
N TRP A 130 -3.47 17.00 -0.98
CA TRP A 130 -3.52 16.44 0.37
C TRP A 130 -2.47 15.33 0.57
N LEU A 131 -2.33 14.43 -0.41
CA LEU A 131 -1.32 13.37 -0.36
C LEU A 131 0.11 13.96 -0.31
N LYS A 132 0.37 15.02 -1.07
CA LYS A 132 1.66 15.71 -1.07
C LYS A 132 2.01 16.23 0.33
N GLU A 133 1.08 16.99 0.93
CA GLU A 133 1.26 17.51 2.28
C GLU A 133 1.46 16.37 3.28
N LEU A 134 0.68 15.30 3.19
CA LEU A 134 0.82 14.13 4.04
C LEU A 134 2.23 13.50 3.92
N ILE A 135 2.77 13.36 2.71
CA ILE A 135 4.13 12.83 2.49
C ILE A 135 5.18 13.75 3.13
N GLU A 136 5.11 15.04 2.86
CA GLU A 136 6.04 16.06 3.35
C GLU A 136 6.05 16.12 4.89
N GLN A 137 4.86 16.24 5.50
CA GLN A 137 4.70 16.29 6.96
C GLN A 137 5.13 14.98 7.62
N THR A 138 4.87 13.83 6.98
CA THR A 138 5.33 12.52 7.48
C THR A 138 6.86 12.46 7.48
N ARG A 139 7.52 12.88 6.40
CA ARG A 139 8.99 12.93 6.35
C ARG A 139 9.54 13.85 7.44
N GLN A 140 8.95 15.02 7.61
CA GLN A 140 9.38 16.00 8.61
C GLN A 140 9.26 15.47 10.04
N LYS A 141 8.12 14.85 10.39
CA LYS A 141 7.90 14.31 11.74
C LYS A 141 8.82 13.15 12.09
N TYR A 142 9.00 12.21 11.16
CA TYR A 142 9.72 10.96 11.43
C TYR A 142 11.21 11.03 11.09
N GLY A 143 11.66 12.09 10.39
CA GLY A 143 13.05 12.23 9.95
C GLY A 143 13.50 11.17 8.94
N GLN A 144 12.55 10.43 8.35
CA GLN A 144 12.77 9.30 7.46
C GLN A 144 11.98 9.49 6.17
N LYS A 145 12.53 9.00 5.06
CA LYS A 145 11.79 8.89 3.80
C LYS A 145 10.57 7.97 3.97
N VAL A 146 9.51 8.22 3.20
CA VAL A 146 8.21 7.59 3.34
C VAL A 146 8.09 6.36 2.44
N VAL A 147 7.46 5.31 2.94
CA VAL A 147 7.10 4.13 2.16
C VAL A 147 5.64 4.24 1.73
N ILE A 148 5.34 4.10 0.44
CA ILE A 148 3.99 4.23 -0.10
C ILE A 148 3.51 2.89 -0.65
N LEU A 149 2.43 2.34 -0.09
CA LEU A 149 1.87 1.06 -0.51
C LEU A 149 0.45 1.26 -1.04
N VAL A 150 0.21 0.92 -2.30
CA VAL A 150 -1.09 1.09 -2.97
C VAL A 150 -1.66 -0.27 -3.36
N ASP A 151 -2.76 -0.68 -2.72
CA ASP A 151 -3.53 -1.87 -3.11
C ASP A 151 -4.74 -1.51 -3.96
N GLU A 152 -5.02 -2.34 -4.96
CA GLU A 152 -6.06 -2.14 -5.98
C GLU A 152 -5.98 -0.74 -6.65
N TYR A 153 -4.80 -0.39 -7.15
CA TYR A 153 -4.50 0.91 -7.76
C TYR A 153 -5.46 1.30 -8.91
N ASP A 154 -6.08 0.31 -9.54
CA ASP A 154 -6.97 0.44 -10.70
C ASP A 154 -8.46 0.46 -10.34
N LYS A 155 -8.80 0.37 -9.05
CA LYS A 155 -10.16 0.04 -8.61
C LYS A 155 -11.23 0.99 -9.12
N LEU A 156 -11.00 2.30 -9.03
CA LEU A 156 -12.00 3.31 -9.43
C LEU A 156 -12.38 3.21 -10.91
N ILE A 157 -11.49 2.67 -11.75
CA ILE A 157 -11.75 2.40 -13.16
C ILE A 157 -12.42 1.04 -13.32
N VAL A 158 -11.85 0.00 -12.70
CA VAL A 158 -12.30 -1.40 -12.85
C VAL A 158 -13.74 -1.60 -12.37
N ASP A 159 -14.13 -0.95 -11.28
CA ASP A 159 -15.49 -1.06 -10.72
C ASP A 159 -16.54 -0.25 -11.51
N ASN A 160 -16.11 0.58 -12.46
CA ASN A 160 -16.98 1.44 -13.27
C ASN A 160 -16.85 1.20 -14.77
N LEU A 161 -16.36 0.02 -15.20
CA LEU A 161 -16.21 -0.32 -16.62
C LEU A 161 -17.55 -0.32 -17.39
N ASP A 162 -18.67 -0.47 -16.67
CA ASP A 162 -20.04 -0.35 -17.18
C ASP A 162 -20.48 1.12 -17.42
N GLN A 163 -19.72 2.09 -16.93
CA GLN A 163 -20.03 3.53 -17.00
C GLN A 163 -18.79 4.33 -17.47
N PRO A 164 -18.57 4.47 -18.80
CA PRO A 164 -17.35 5.04 -19.35
C PRO A 164 -16.99 6.43 -18.83
N ASP A 165 -17.97 7.31 -18.65
CA ASP A 165 -17.75 8.67 -18.14
C ASP A 165 -17.27 8.66 -16.69
N VAL A 166 -17.85 7.82 -15.84
CA VAL A 166 -17.45 7.63 -14.44
C VAL A 166 -16.07 6.98 -14.36
N ALA A 167 -15.78 5.97 -15.18
CA ALA A 167 -14.45 5.37 -15.26
C ALA A 167 -13.38 6.40 -15.69
N SER A 168 -13.72 7.31 -16.61
CA SER A 168 -12.83 8.40 -16.99
C SER A 168 -12.57 9.36 -15.83
N GLN A 169 -13.59 9.72 -15.05
CA GLN A 169 -13.43 10.52 -13.84
C GLN A 169 -12.56 9.81 -12.79
N GLY A 170 -12.78 8.51 -12.56
CA GLY A 170 -11.97 7.70 -11.66
C GLY A 170 -10.50 7.65 -12.08
N ARG A 171 -10.23 7.55 -13.39
CA ARG A 171 -8.86 7.63 -13.91
C ARG A 171 -8.19 8.97 -13.61
N GLU A 172 -8.92 10.08 -13.71
CA GLU A 172 -8.40 11.42 -13.40
C GLU A 172 -8.06 11.56 -11.90
N VAL A 173 -8.92 11.05 -11.01
CA VAL A 173 -8.65 10.99 -9.56
C VAL A 173 -7.40 10.16 -9.25
N LEU A 174 -7.27 8.99 -9.88
CA LEU A 174 -6.09 8.14 -9.70
C LEU A 174 -4.81 8.80 -10.25
N ARG A 175 -4.90 9.47 -11.41
CA ARG A 175 -3.77 10.19 -12.02
C ARG A 175 -3.25 11.29 -11.11
N ASP A 176 -4.14 12.06 -10.47
CA ASP A 176 -3.79 13.10 -9.50
C ASP A 176 -2.91 12.53 -8.36
N LEU A 177 -3.31 11.39 -7.78
CA LEU A 177 -2.55 10.72 -6.72
C LEU A 177 -1.19 10.19 -7.21
N TYR A 178 -1.15 9.51 -8.36
CA TYR A 178 0.09 8.87 -8.83
C TYR A 178 1.12 9.87 -9.35
N THR A 179 0.66 10.96 -9.98
CA THR A 179 1.55 12.07 -10.37
C THR A 179 2.15 12.71 -9.12
N THR A 180 1.35 12.91 -8.07
CA THR A 180 1.85 13.43 -6.79
C THR A 180 2.94 12.55 -6.17
N ILE A 181 2.75 11.23 -6.19
CA ILE A 181 3.76 10.27 -5.67
C ILE A 181 5.07 10.41 -6.44
N LYS A 182 5.00 10.55 -7.77
CA LYS A 182 6.16 10.75 -8.64
C LYS A 182 6.85 12.08 -8.34
N ASP A 183 6.08 13.16 -8.19
CA ASP A 183 6.61 14.50 -7.91
C ASP A 183 7.24 14.62 -6.51
N SER A 184 6.91 13.68 -5.62
CA SER A 184 7.41 13.62 -4.24
C SER A 184 8.59 12.64 -4.07
N ASP A 185 9.27 12.25 -5.15
CA ASP A 185 10.38 11.26 -5.19
C ASP A 185 11.46 11.51 -4.11
N GLU A 186 11.84 12.77 -3.90
CA GLU A 186 12.85 13.12 -2.89
C GLU A 186 12.46 12.73 -1.45
N HIS A 187 11.16 12.54 -1.19
CA HIS A 187 10.60 12.13 0.09
C HIS A 187 10.31 10.63 0.16
N VAL A 188 10.32 9.92 -0.97
CA VAL A 188 9.94 8.51 -1.05
C VAL A 188 11.17 7.61 -0.87
N LYS A 189 11.00 6.56 -0.05
CA LYS A 189 11.97 5.47 0.11
C LYS A 189 11.66 4.30 -0.80
N PHE A 190 10.37 3.99 -0.94
CA PHE A 190 9.88 2.83 -1.64
C PHE A 190 8.40 3.01 -1.94
N ALA A 191 7.98 2.71 -3.17
CA ALA A 191 6.59 2.72 -3.61
C ALA A 191 6.22 1.39 -4.26
N PHE A 192 5.16 0.76 -3.77
CA PHE A 192 4.65 -0.51 -4.32
C PHE A 192 3.18 -0.40 -4.64
N LEU A 193 2.86 -0.56 -5.92
CA LEU A 193 1.50 -0.48 -6.44
C LEU A 193 1.08 -1.85 -6.96
N THR A 194 -0.15 -2.26 -6.64
CA THR A 194 -0.65 -3.57 -7.06
C THR A 194 -2.09 -3.48 -7.56
N GLY A 195 -2.44 -4.31 -8.55
CA GLY A 195 -3.75 -4.28 -9.21
C GLY A 195 -4.04 -5.49 -10.07
N VAL A 196 -5.07 -5.41 -10.90
CA VAL A 196 -5.48 -6.49 -11.82
C VAL A 196 -5.13 -6.22 -13.28
N SER A 197 -4.99 -4.95 -13.66
CA SER A 197 -4.73 -4.50 -15.02
C SER A 197 -3.48 -3.62 -15.07
N LYS A 198 -2.83 -3.51 -16.23
CA LYS A 198 -1.76 -2.52 -16.48
C LYS A 198 -2.33 -1.46 -17.41
N PHE A 199 -2.70 -0.29 -16.89
CA PHE A 199 -3.21 0.79 -17.73
C PHE A 199 -2.03 1.53 -18.38
N SER A 200 -1.71 1.16 -19.62
CA SER A 200 -0.61 1.76 -20.41
C SER A 200 -0.90 3.18 -20.93
N LYS A 201 -2.10 3.72 -20.73
CA LYS A 201 -2.48 5.07 -21.19
C LYS A 201 -2.38 6.15 -20.10
N VAL A 202 -2.01 5.82 -18.87
CA VAL A 202 -1.61 6.86 -17.91
C VAL A 202 -0.15 7.18 -18.25
N SER A 203 0.05 8.07 -19.23
CA SER A 203 1.38 8.58 -19.56
C SER A 203 1.98 9.16 -18.29
N VAL A 204 3.05 8.51 -17.83
CA VAL A 204 4.01 9.02 -16.85
C VAL A 204 4.94 9.99 -17.55
#